data_AF-A0A699YD65-F1
#
_entry.id   AF-A0A699YD65-F1
#
_cell.length_a   1.000
_cell.length_b   1.000
_cell.length_c   1.000
_cell.angle_alpha   90.00
_cell.angle_beta   90.00
_cell.angle_gamma   90.00
#
_symmetry.space_group_name_H-M   'P 1'
#
loop_
_entity.id
_entity.type
_entity.pdbx_description
1 polymer ?
#
loop_
_entity_poly.entity_id
_entity_poly.type
_entity_poly.pdbx_seq_one_letter_code
_entity_poly.pdbx_strand_id
1 'polypeptide(L)' 'MDHYCQLVTAGSYCIVEDVKLSRWSSNGPLAAIRAFLAAHPDFRSDRQRELLYTHHASGYLLRAAP' A
#
# COMPACT_ATOMS: atom_id res chain seq x y z
N MET A 1 -6.51 6.71 -2.65
CA MET A 1 -5.53 5.96 -3.47
C MET A 1 -6.01 5.84 -4.92
N ASP A 2 -7.31 5.72 -5.11
CA ASP A 2 -8.00 5.43 -6.38
C ASP A 2 -7.62 6.38 -7.54
N HIS A 3 -7.39 7.67 -7.28
CA HIS A 3 -7.00 8.62 -8.32
C HIS A 3 -5.57 8.42 -8.86
N TYR A 4 -4.65 7.93 -8.04
CA TYR A 4 -3.23 7.83 -8.41
C TYR A 4 -2.80 6.38 -8.72
N CYS A 5 -3.38 5.39 -8.03
CA CYS A 5 -3.03 3.98 -8.25
C CYS A 5 -3.42 3.49 -9.65
N GLN A 6 -4.41 4.11 -10.31
CA GLN A 6 -4.78 3.80 -11.69
C GLN A 6 -3.65 4.05 -12.71
N LEU A 7 -2.72 4.96 -12.38
CA LEU A 7 -1.57 5.28 -13.24
C LEU A 7 -0.43 4.25 -13.13
N VAL A 8 -0.49 3.34 -12.15
CA VAL A 8 0.52 2.32 -11.93
C VAL A 8 0.38 1.26 -13.01
N THR A 9 1.42 1.01 -13.79
CA THR A 9 1.46 -0.07 -14.78
C THR A 9 1.59 -1.44 -14.12
N ALA A 10 1.14 -2.51 -14.81
CA ALA A 10 1.34 -3.88 -14.33
C ALA A 10 2.83 -4.15 -14.02
N GLY A 11 3.10 -4.81 -12.89
CA GLY A 11 4.47 -5.05 -12.40
C GLY A 11 5.13 -3.86 -11.70
N SER A 12 4.48 -2.69 -11.68
CA SER A 12 4.99 -1.48 -11.01
C SER A 12 4.34 -1.26 -9.64
N TYR A 13 4.89 -0.33 -8.87
CA TYR A 13 4.48 -0.09 -7.49
C TYR A 13 3.87 1.29 -7.28
N CYS A 14 2.86 1.35 -6.41
CA CYS A 14 2.54 2.56 -5.64
C CYS A 14 3.14 2.39 -4.24
N ILE A 15 3.97 3.32 -3.79
CA ILE A 15 4.60 3.29 -2.47
C ILE A 15 3.93 4.31 -1.57
N VAL A 16 3.43 3.82 -0.43
CA VAL A 16 2.73 4.62 0.56
C VAL A 16 3.64 4.79 1.77
N GLU A 17 3.87 6.03 2.18
CA GLU A 17 4.54 6.34 3.42
C GLU A 17 3.53 6.59 4.54
N ASP A 18 3.77 5.97 5.69
CA ASP A 18 2.97 6.06 6.90
C ASP A 18 3.89 6.26 8.10
N VAL A 19 3.91 7.48 8.63
CA VAL A 19 4.66 7.79 9.85
C VAL A 19 4.16 6.92 11.01
N LYS A 20 5.07 6.46 11.86
CA LYS A 20 4.74 5.39 12.84
C LYS A 20 3.59 5.72 13.80
N LEU A 21 3.35 7.01 14.05
CA LEU A 21 2.28 7.50 14.92
C LEU A 21 0.88 7.14 14.39
N SER A 22 0.66 7.19 13.07
CA SER A 22 -0.66 6.90 12.48
C SER A 22 -1.04 5.43 12.49
N ARG A 23 -0.09 4.52 12.78
CA ARG A 23 -0.38 3.08 12.95
C ARG A 23 -1.31 2.76 14.12
N TRP A 24 -1.32 3.64 15.12
CA TRP A 24 -2.16 3.51 16.30
C TRP A 24 -3.54 4.16 16.12
N SER A 25 -3.79 4.75 14.95
CA SER A 25 -5.07 5.37 14.60
C SER A 25 -5.88 4.46 13.68
N SER A 26 -7.20 4.43 13.86
CA SER A 26 -8.11 3.69 12.98
C SER A 26 -8.28 4.31 11.59
N ASN A 27 -7.84 5.56 11.42
CA ASN A 27 -8.07 6.36 10.20
C ASN A 27 -6.76 6.72 9.48
N GLY A 28 -5.67 6.03 9.80
CA GLY A 28 -4.35 6.28 9.21
C GLY A 28 -4.15 5.62 7.84
N PRO A 29 -3.04 5.93 7.17
CA PRO A 29 -2.66 5.32 5.89
C PRO A 29 -2.72 3.78 5.90
N LEU A 30 -2.34 3.12 7.00
CA LEU A 30 -2.46 1.65 7.11
C LEU A 30 -3.90 1.14 6.97
N ALA A 31 -4.87 1.85 7.56
CA ALA A 31 -6.29 1.49 7.42
C ALA A 31 -6.77 1.72 5.98
N ALA A 32 -6.33 2.83 5.36
CA ALA A 32 -6.63 3.12 3.95
C ALA A 32 -6.02 2.08 2.98
N ILE A 33 -4.79 1.61 3.24
CA ILE A 33 -4.15 0.52 2.48
C ILE A 33 -5.01 -0.74 2.54
N ARG A 34 -5.46 -1.13 3.75
CA ARG A 34 -6.29 -2.33 3.93
C ARG A 34 -7.61 -2.24 3.17
N ALA A 35 -8.29 -1.09 3.27
CA ALA A 35 -9.54 -0.85 2.55
C ALA A 35 -9.33 -0.88 1.02
N PHE A 36 -8.25 -0.26 0.54
CA PHE A 36 -7.89 -0.26 -0.88
C PHE A 36 -7.63 -1.67 -1.40
N LEU A 37 -6.80 -2.47 -0.72
CA LEU A 37 -6.49 -3.83 -1.15
C LEU A 37 -7.71 -4.77 -1.12
N ALA A 38 -8.69 -4.51 -0.24
CA ALA A 38 -9.94 -5.26 -0.22
C ALA A 38 -10.83 -4.93 -1.44
N ALA A 39 -10.77 -3.70 -1.96
CA ALA A 39 -11.56 -3.25 -3.09
C ALA A 39 -10.87 -3.46 -4.45
N HIS A 40 -9.54 -3.58 -4.47
CA HIS A 40 -8.71 -3.63 -5.68
C HIS A 40 -7.89 -4.92 -5.75
N PRO A 41 -8.46 -6.04 -6.23
CA PRO A 41 -7.79 -7.34 -6.27
C PRO A 41 -6.61 -7.39 -7.25
N ASP A 42 -6.49 -6.42 -8.15
CA ASP A 42 -5.33 -6.24 -9.04
C ASP A 42 -4.11 -5.66 -8.32
N PHE A 43 -4.24 -5.27 -7.05
CA PHE A 43 -3.13 -4.84 -6.21
C PHE A 43 -2.87 -5.82 -5.06
N ARG A 44 -1.60 -5.95 -4.68
CA ARG A 44 -1.18 -6.67 -3.49
C ARG A 44 -0.05 -5.96 -2.77
N SER A 45 0.02 -6.14 -1.45
CA SER A 45 1.15 -5.63 -0.66
C SER A 45 2.36 -6.58 -0.80
N ASP A 46 3.50 -6.04 -1.22
CA ASP A 46 4.79 -6.74 -1.23
C ASP A 46 5.58 -6.44 0.04
N ARG A 47 5.37 -7.27 1.06
CA ARG A 47 6.04 -7.11 2.35
C ARG A 47 7.51 -7.55 2.34
N GLN A 48 8.00 -8.19 1.28
CA GLN A 48 9.41 -8.57 1.18
C GLN A 48 10.33 -7.35 1.03
N ARG A 49 9.77 -6.22 0.61
CA ARG A 49 10.47 -4.93 0.49
C ARG A 49 10.49 -4.11 1.78
N GLU A 50 9.76 -4.55 2.81
CA GLU A 50 9.75 -3.87 4.11
C GLU A 50 10.98 -4.25 4.94
N LEU A 51 11.69 -3.24 5.43
CA LEU A 51 12.67 -3.42 6.50
C LEU A 51 11.96 -3.64 7.84
N LEU A 52 12.65 -4.27 8.80
CA LEU A 52 12.15 -4.46 10.18
C LEU A 52 11.66 -3.14 10.80
N TYR A 53 12.37 -2.03 10.51
CA TYR A 53 11.98 -0.68 10.88
C TYR A 53 11.66 0.13 9.62
N THR A 54 10.42 0.04 9.15
CA THR A 54 9.96 0.71 7.91
C THR A 54 9.07 1.92 8.19
N HIS A 55 9.01 2.86 7.25
CA HIS A 55 7.99 3.91 7.14
C HIS A 55 6.86 3.52 6.17
N HIS A 56 6.90 2.32 5.61
CA HIS A 56 5.99 1.83 4.57
C HIS A 56 5.30 0.53 5.01
N ALA A 57 4.68 0.52 6.19
CA ALA A 57 4.00 -0.69 6.69
C ALA A 57 2.86 -1.07 5.73
N SER A 58 3.00 -2.22 5.07
CA SER A 58 2.14 -2.69 3.97
C SER A 58 2.07 -1.74 2.77
N GLY A 59 2.96 -0.75 2.69
CA GLY A 59 2.89 0.37 1.76
C GLY A 59 3.45 0.12 0.37
N TYR A 60 4.11 -1.02 0.13
CA TYR A 60 4.58 -1.40 -1.21
C TYR A 60 3.45 -2.10 -1.97
N LEU A 61 2.62 -1.33 -2.68
CA LEU A 61 1.47 -1.84 -3.41
C LEU A 61 1.88 -2.19 -4.84
N LEU A 62 2.07 -3.47 -5.13
CA LEU A 62 2.36 -3.98 -6.47
C LEU A 62 1.06 -4.16 -7.25
N ARG A 63 0.98 -3.58 -8.46
CA ARG A 63 -0.06 -3.95 -9.42
C ARG A 63 0.29 -5.27 -10.07
N ALA A 64 -0.48 -6.31 -9.82
CA ALA A 64 -0.31 -7.60 -10.48
C ALA A 64 -0.54 -7.45 -11.99
N ALA A 65 0.20 -8.21 -12.78
CA ALA A 65 -0.19 -8.42 -14.17
C ALA A 65 -1.49 -9.24 -14.20
N PRO A 66 -2.41 -8.96 -15.14
CA PRO A 66 -3.57 -9.81 -15.38
C PRO A 66 -3.17 -11.25 -15.74
#